data_AF-A0A363U7T8-F1
#
_entry.id   AF-A0A363U7T8-F1
#
_cell.length_a   1.000
_cell.length_b   1.000
_cell.length_c   1.000
_cell.angle_alpha   90.00
_cell.angle_beta   90.00
_cell.angle_gamma   90.00
#
_symmetry.space_group_name_H-M   'P 1'
#
loop_
_entity.id
_entity.type
_entity.pdbx_description
1 polymer ?
#
loop_
_entity_poly.entity_id
_entity_poly.type
_entity_poly.pdbx_seq_one_letter_code
_entity_poly.pdbx_strand_id
1 'polypeptide(L)'
;MWDLFISLFINVLLWIYDVIGNNFGIAIILFTILIRVVTWPLNAQQMKGAKAMQDLQNDKEWQAIQKKYAKDREKLAQEQMRVYREKGINPFGSCLPTLIQFPIIIALYQSIIRALAATPLDLLKLSRSINTDFLDVSQLIPLNSKFLWMNLGQPEPYYILAIVVAVTTYIQSKLTLPPSTNPNDQSAAMGQSMAITMPLMLGWLALTFPSGLAVYFVTSNVLGIVQYAAQGKANWRNLLPKGMRK
;
A
#
# COMPACT_ATOMS: atom_id res chain seq x y z
N MET A 1 18.63 -1.83 15.47
CA MET A 1 17.69 -2.67 14.68
C MET A 1 17.06 -1.90 13.53
N TRP A 2 16.44 -0.73 13.75
CA TRP A 2 15.82 0.05 12.68
C TRP A 2 16.81 0.50 11.59
N ASP A 3 18.00 0.99 11.96
CA ASP A 3 19.01 1.37 10.95
C ASP A 3 19.55 0.18 10.14
N LEU A 4 19.58 -1.03 10.72
CA LEU A 4 19.93 -2.25 9.99
C LEU A 4 18.87 -2.62 8.95
N PHE A 5 17.59 -2.36 9.27
CA PHE A 5 16.50 -2.56 8.33
C PHE A 5 16.57 -1.58 7.17
N ILE A 6 16.90 -0.31 7.45
CA ILE A 6 17.09 0.70 6.40
C ILE A 6 18.33 0.42 5.57
N SER A 7 19.46 0.01 6.18
CA SER A 7 20.68 -0.30 5.43
C SER A 7 20.45 -1.47 4.48
N LEU A 8 19.66 -2.48 4.88
CA LEU A 8 19.22 -3.55 3.98
C LEU A 8 18.48 -2.99 2.76
N PHE A 9 17.51 -2.08 2.98
CA PHE A 9 16.76 -1.45 1.89
C PHE A 9 17.67 -0.65 0.96
N ILE A 10 18.60 0.14 1.51
CA ILE A 10 19.57 0.91 0.73
C ILE A 10 20.47 -0.01 -0.09
N ASN A 11 21.05 -1.04 0.51
CA ASN A 11 21.98 -1.94 -0.16
C ASN A 11 21.31 -2.68 -1.30
N VAL A 12 20.09 -3.20 -1.09
CA VAL A 12 19.34 -3.87 -2.15
C VAL A 12 18.94 -2.88 -3.25
N LEU A 13 18.50 -1.67 -2.89
CA LEU A 13 18.12 -0.64 -3.86
C LEU A 13 19.32 -0.20 -4.72
N LEU A 14 20.49 0.01 -4.11
CA LEU A 14 21.73 0.38 -4.80
C LEU A 14 22.26 -0.77 -5.66
N TRP A 15 22.16 -2.01 -5.18
CA TRP A 15 22.50 -3.19 -5.98
C TRP A 15 21.64 -3.29 -7.24
N ILE A 16 20.32 -3.09 -7.12
CA ILE A 16 19.43 -3.05 -8.30
C ILE A 16 19.80 -1.89 -9.22
N TYR A 17 20.12 -0.73 -8.66
CA TYR A 17 20.51 0.46 -9.42
C TYR A 17 21.77 0.25 -10.26
N ASP A 18 22.78 -0.42 -9.69
CA ASP A 18 24.03 -0.77 -10.36
C ASP A 18 23.77 -1.77 -11.50
N VAL A 19 23.04 -2.85 -11.20
CA VAL A 19 22.71 -3.91 -12.19
C VAL A 19 21.89 -3.39 -13.38
N ILE A 20 21.02 -2.41 -13.17
CA ILE A 20 20.13 -1.88 -14.22
C ILE A 20 20.76 -0.74 -15.05
N GLY A 21 22.00 -0.37 -14.78
CA GLY A 21 22.72 0.65 -15.55
C GLY A 21 22.38 2.08 -15.14
N ASN A 22 22.32 2.37 -13.84
CA ASN A 22 22.22 3.71 -13.28
C ASN A 22 20.89 4.45 -13.51
N ASN A 23 19.76 3.75 -13.41
CA ASN A 23 18.42 4.37 -13.43
C ASN A 23 17.67 4.15 -12.11
N PHE A 24 17.61 5.18 -11.28
CA PHE A 24 17.04 5.08 -9.93
C PHE A 24 15.52 4.87 -9.92
N GLY A 25 14.81 5.35 -10.94
CA GLY A 25 13.37 5.14 -11.04
C GLY A 25 13.02 3.68 -11.34
N ILE A 26 13.76 3.06 -12.28
CA ILE A 26 13.61 1.63 -12.56
C ILE A 26 14.05 0.81 -11.34
N ALA A 27 15.09 1.23 -10.63
CA ALA A 27 15.53 0.58 -9.40
C ALA A 27 14.40 0.55 -8.34
N ILE A 28 13.69 1.65 -8.14
CA ILE A 28 12.52 1.70 -7.24
C ILE A 28 11.42 0.73 -7.71
N ILE A 29 11.12 0.68 -9.01
CA ILE A 29 10.09 -0.21 -9.57
C ILE A 29 10.45 -1.68 -9.31
N LEU A 30 11.67 -2.08 -9.63
CA LEU A 30 12.16 -3.44 -9.42
C LEU A 30 12.22 -3.82 -7.94
N PHE A 31 12.66 -2.89 -7.09
CA PHE A 31 12.64 -3.06 -5.64
C PHE A 31 11.20 -3.26 -5.12
N THR A 32 10.24 -2.52 -5.66
CA THR A 32 8.81 -2.68 -5.34
C THR A 32 8.30 -4.06 -5.73
N ILE A 33 8.66 -4.53 -6.93
CA ILE A 33 8.32 -5.88 -7.39
C ILE A 33 8.90 -6.94 -6.46
N LEU A 34 10.18 -6.81 -6.08
CA LEU A 34 10.85 -7.71 -5.15
C LEU A 34 10.11 -7.80 -3.81
N ILE A 35 9.78 -6.65 -3.19
CA ILE A 35 9.01 -6.61 -1.95
C ILE A 35 7.66 -7.30 -2.14
N ARG A 36 6.97 -7.06 -3.25
CA ARG A 36 5.65 -7.65 -3.53
C ARG A 36 5.72 -9.16 -3.71
N VAL A 37 6.80 -9.70 -4.28
CA VAL A 37 7.04 -11.13 -4.38
C VAL A 37 7.28 -11.73 -3.00
N VAL A 38 8.15 -11.12 -2.19
CA VAL A 38 8.46 -11.59 -0.82
C VAL A 38 7.21 -11.55 0.07
N THR A 39 6.39 -10.50 -0.06
CA THR A 39 5.15 -10.32 0.72
C THR A 39 3.93 -10.99 0.09
N TRP A 40 4.08 -11.67 -1.05
CA TRP A 40 2.97 -12.31 -1.76
C TRP A 40 2.13 -13.28 -0.91
N PRO A 41 2.71 -14.27 -0.20
CA PRO A 41 1.92 -15.25 0.56
C PRO A 41 1.14 -14.57 1.70
N LEU A 42 1.74 -13.55 2.31
CA LEU A 42 1.11 -12.75 3.35
C LEU A 42 -0.09 -11.97 2.79
N ASN A 43 0.07 -11.27 1.67
CA ASN A 43 -1.02 -10.55 1.00
C ASN A 43 -2.15 -11.53 0.59
N ALA A 44 -1.81 -12.73 0.14
CA ALA A 44 -2.79 -13.75 -0.20
C ALA A 44 -3.61 -14.24 1.01
N GLN A 45 -3.00 -14.38 2.20
CA GLN A 45 -3.71 -14.71 3.43
C GLN A 45 -4.69 -13.59 3.84
N GLN A 46 -4.26 -12.34 3.72
CA GLN A 46 -5.09 -11.18 4.05
C GLN A 46 -6.33 -11.09 3.15
N MET A 47 -6.18 -11.42 1.86
CA MET A 47 -7.31 -11.48 0.93
C MET A 47 -8.33 -12.58 1.28
N LYS A 48 -7.90 -13.69 1.90
CA LYS A 48 -8.84 -14.72 2.39
C LYS A 48 -9.68 -14.15 3.54
N GLY A 49 -9.07 -13.41 4.47
CA GLY A 49 -9.77 -12.72 5.56
C GLY A 49 -10.78 -11.69 5.05
N ALA A 50 -10.39 -10.87 4.07
CA ALA A 50 -11.28 -9.90 3.43
C ALA A 50 -12.50 -10.56 2.76
N LYS A 51 -12.31 -11.73 2.11
CA LYS A 51 -13.41 -12.50 1.53
C LYS A 51 -14.34 -13.08 2.59
N ALA A 52 -13.81 -13.64 3.67
CA ALA A 52 -14.64 -14.16 4.77
C ALA A 52 -15.51 -13.05 5.39
N MET A 53 -14.97 -11.84 5.53
CA MET A 53 -15.72 -10.66 5.93
C MET A 53 -16.79 -10.25 4.91
N GLN A 54 -16.50 -10.36 3.62
CA GLN A 54 -17.48 -10.12 2.56
C GLN A 54 -18.66 -11.08 2.62
N ASP A 55 -18.36 -12.37 2.79
CA ASP A 55 -19.37 -13.42 2.85
C ASP A 55 -20.25 -13.22 4.10
N LEU A 56 -19.65 -12.82 5.22
CA LEU A 56 -20.39 -12.45 6.43
C LEU A 56 -21.31 -11.24 6.23
N GLN A 57 -20.84 -10.17 5.59
CA GLN A 57 -21.66 -8.97 5.34
C GLN A 57 -22.92 -9.27 4.51
N ASN A 58 -22.85 -10.27 3.65
CA ASN A 58 -23.96 -10.72 2.81
C ASN A 58 -24.85 -11.76 3.50
N ASP A 59 -24.50 -12.24 4.69
CA ASP A 59 -25.33 -13.16 5.44
C ASP A 59 -26.58 -12.48 5.99
N LYS A 60 -27.73 -13.17 5.86
CA LYS A 60 -29.02 -12.73 6.40
C LYS A 60 -28.98 -12.58 7.91
N GLU A 61 -28.26 -13.45 8.62
CA GLU A 61 -28.12 -13.37 10.08
C GLU A 61 -27.41 -12.08 10.49
N TRP A 62 -26.30 -11.76 9.81
CA TRP A 62 -25.53 -10.54 10.05
C TRP A 62 -26.38 -9.29 9.85
N GLN A 63 -27.14 -9.26 8.75
CA GLN A 63 -28.05 -8.15 8.45
C GLN A 63 -29.21 -8.05 9.47
N ALA A 64 -29.72 -9.18 9.96
CA ALA A 64 -30.78 -9.21 10.96
C ALA A 64 -30.31 -8.64 12.31
N ILE A 65 -29.10 -9.00 12.75
CA ILE A 65 -28.49 -8.48 13.99
C ILE A 65 -28.34 -6.95 13.89
N GLN A 66 -27.85 -6.44 12.76
CA GLN A 66 -27.72 -5.00 12.54
C GLN A 66 -29.06 -4.27 12.61
N LYS A 67 -30.13 -4.84 12.04
CA LYS A 67 -31.47 -4.26 12.10
C LYS A 67 -32.06 -4.33 13.52
N LYS A 68 -31.88 -5.46 14.22
CA LYS A 68 -32.42 -5.70 15.56
C LYS A 68 -31.82 -4.77 16.62
N TYR A 69 -30.51 -4.55 16.55
CA TYR A 69 -29.77 -3.73 17.53
C TYR A 69 -29.33 -2.37 16.97
N ALA A 70 -29.99 -1.86 15.92
CA ALA A 70 -29.64 -0.58 15.29
C ALA A 70 -29.61 0.61 16.26
N LYS A 71 -30.42 0.56 17.32
CA LYS A 71 -30.52 1.59 18.36
C LYS A 71 -29.61 1.34 19.58
N ASP A 72 -29.00 0.17 19.69
CA ASP A 72 -28.20 -0.26 20.83
C ASP A 72 -26.79 -0.65 20.35
N ARG A 73 -25.91 0.34 20.29
CA ARG A 73 -24.55 0.18 19.74
C ARG A 73 -23.70 -0.79 20.55
N GLU A 74 -23.89 -0.84 21.86
CA GLU A 74 -23.10 -1.70 22.74
C GLU A 74 -23.48 -3.16 22.52
N LYS A 75 -24.78 -3.45 22.51
CA LYS A 75 -25.29 -4.80 22.23
C LYS A 75 -25.03 -5.24 20.79
N LEU A 76 -25.09 -4.30 19.84
CA LEU A 76 -24.70 -4.55 18.45
C LEU A 76 -23.24 -5.02 18.37
N ALA A 77 -22.31 -4.30 19.00
CA ALA A 77 -20.89 -4.68 18.98
C ALA A 77 -20.63 -6.05 19.63
N GLN A 78 -21.34 -6.35 20.73
CA GLN A 78 -21.25 -7.65 21.40
C GLN A 78 -21.73 -8.81 20.52
N GLU A 79 -22.91 -8.67 19.90
CA GLU A 79 -23.46 -9.70 19.00
C GLU A 79 -22.62 -9.87 17.74
N GLN A 80 -22.09 -8.78 17.18
CA GLN A 80 -21.15 -8.85 16.05
C GLN A 80 -19.90 -9.65 16.41
N MET A 81 -19.32 -9.41 17.59
CA MET A 81 -18.18 -10.19 18.09
C MET A 81 -18.52 -11.65 18.37
N ARG A 82 -19.74 -11.95 18.86
CA ARG A 82 -20.22 -13.32 19.02
C ARG A 82 -20.22 -14.06 17.68
N VAL A 83 -20.82 -13.46 16.65
CA VAL A 83 -20.88 -14.06 15.31
C VAL A 83 -19.48 -14.23 14.69
N TYR A 84 -18.58 -13.25 14.87
CA TYR A 84 -17.19 -13.39 14.44
C TYR A 84 -16.51 -14.62 15.06
N ARG A 85 -16.72 -14.85 16.37
CA ARG A 85 -16.17 -16.00 17.09
C ARG A 85 -16.80 -17.32 16.64
N GLU A 86 -18.13 -17.37 16.53
CA GLU A 86 -18.86 -18.57 16.10
C GLU A 86 -18.45 -19.02 14.69
N LYS A 87 -18.19 -18.06 13.80
CA LYS A 87 -17.76 -18.33 12.42
C LYS A 87 -16.24 -18.42 12.25
N GLY A 88 -15.47 -18.26 13.32
CA GLY A 88 -14.00 -18.30 13.29
C GLY A 88 -13.37 -17.20 12.42
N ILE A 89 -14.05 -16.08 12.21
CA ILE A 89 -13.57 -14.96 11.38
C ILE A 89 -12.77 -14.00 12.27
N ASN A 90 -11.49 -13.79 11.95
CA ASN A 90 -10.66 -12.83 12.66
C ASN A 90 -10.72 -11.43 11.99
N PRO A 91 -11.36 -10.42 12.62
CA PRO A 91 -11.46 -9.08 12.04
C PRO A 91 -10.08 -8.42 11.88
N PHE A 92 -9.12 -8.73 12.75
CA PHE A 92 -7.74 -8.20 12.68
C PHE A 92 -6.91 -8.82 11.56
N GLY A 93 -7.31 -9.98 11.04
CA GLY A 93 -6.63 -10.60 9.89
C GLY A 93 -6.69 -9.73 8.63
N SER A 94 -7.72 -8.88 8.51
CA SER A 94 -7.91 -7.99 7.36
C SER A 94 -7.14 -6.66 7.46
N CYS A 95 -6.71 -6.24 8.66
CA CYS A 95 -5.93 -5.00 8.86
C CYS A 95 -4.42 -5.23 8.96
N LEU A 96 -3.98 -6.49 9.00
CA LEU A 96 -2.57 -6.89 8.93
C LEU A 96 -1.78 -6.30 7.73
N PRO A 97 -2.35 -6.10 6.51
CA PRO A 97 -1.60 -5.50 5.40
C PRO A 97 -1.09 -4.12 5.77
N THR A 98 -1.97 -3.28 6.32
CA THR A 98 -1.67 -1.89 6.64
C THR A 98 -0.56 -1.81 7.68
N LEU A 99 -0.59 -2.66 8.70
CA LEU A 99 0.42 -2.68 9.77
C LEU A 99 1.82 -3.03 9.25
N ILE A 100 1.92 -4.00 8.34
CA ILE A 100 3.20 -4.41 7.75
C ILE A 100 3.66 -3.44 6.66
N GLN A 101 2.71 -2.84 5.96
CA GLN A 101 2.97 -1.86 4.91
C GLN A 101 3.60 -0.57 5.45
N PHE A 102 3.23 -0.14 6.66
CA PHE A 102 3.76 1.09 7.27
C PHE A 102 5.30 1.07 7.44
N PRO A 103 5.91 0.09 8.13
CA PRO A 103 7.37 -0.01 8.23
C PRO A 103 8.08 -0.05 6.88
N ILE A 104 7.51 -0.74 5.89
CA ILE A 104 8.08 -0.85 4.54
C ILE A 104 8.10 0.51 3.85
N ILE A 105 7.00 1.26 3.90
CA ILE A 105 6.92 2.61 3.32
C ILE A 105 7.95 3.54 3.98
N ILE A 106 8.03 3.52 5.32
CA ILE A 106 8.95 4.40 6.06
C ILE A 106 10.40 4.05 5.75
N ALA A 107 10.73 2.76 5.69
CA ALA A 107 12.09 2.31 5.35
C ALA A 107 12.48 2.72 3.93
N LEU A 108 11.58 2.55 2.95
CA LEU A 108 11.83 2.98 1.58
C LEU A 108 11.94 4.50 1.44
N TYR A 109 11.09 5.26 2.12
CA TYR A 109 11.19 6.71 2.15
C TYR A 109 12.57 7.17 2.68
N GLN A 110 13.00 6.58 3.80
CA GLN A 110 14.32 6.89 4.36
C GLN A 110 15.46 6.42 3.47
N SER A 111 15.34 5.27 2.80
CA SER A 111 16.38 4.79 1.88
C SER A 111 16.51 5.70 0.65
N ILE A 112 15.40 6.18 0.08
CA ILE A 112 15.42 7.10 -1.06
C ILE A 112 16.09 8.43 -0.66
N ILE A 113 15.72 9.01 0.48
CA ILE A 113 16.30 10.29 0.94
C ILE A 113 17.79 10.15 1.23
N ARG A 114 18.18 9.07 1.93
CA ARG A 114 19.59 8.82 2.27
C ARG A 114 20.44 8.52 1.03
N ALA A 115 19.91 7.74 0.09
CA ALA A 115 20.60 7.38 -1.15
C ALA A 115 20.78 8.60 -2.05
N LEU A 116 19.70 9.36 -2.30
CA LEU A 116 19.75 10.55 -3.15
C LEU A 116 20.37 11.77 -2.46
N ALA A 117 21.01 11.57 -1.29
CA ALA A 117 21.84 12.55 -0.62
C ALA A 117 21.18 13.92 -0.48
N ALA A 118 19.89 13.94 -0.15
CA ALA A 118 19.13 15.19 -0.03
C ALA A 118 19.74 16.15 1.01
N THR A 119 20.57 15.64 1.94
CA THR A 119 21.36 16.45 2.87
C THR A 119 22.83 15.99 2.95
N PRO A 120 23.79 16.91 3.23
CA PRO A 120 25.20 16.57 3.44
C PRO A 120 25.47 15.59 4.60
N LEU A 121 24.58 15.58 5.61
CA LEU A 121 24.66 14.66 6.74
C LEU A 121 24.25 13.24 6.36
N ASP A 122 23.34 13.10 5.40
CA ASP A 122 22.91 11.80 4.89
C ASP A 122 24.03 11.12 4.09
N LEU A 123 24.87 11.87 3.37
CA LEU A 123 26.08 11.33 2.72
C LEU A 123 27.04 10.69 3.72
N LEU A 124 27.26 11.33 4.87
CA LEU A 124 28.13 10.82 5.93
C LEU A 124 27.54 9.57 6.60
N LYS A 125 26.21 9.50 6.78
CA LYS A 125 25.53 8.30 7.29
C LYS A 125 25.54 7.17 6.27
N LEU A 126 25.32 7.49 5.00
CA LEU A 126 25.36 6.55 3.88
C LEU A 126 26.73 5.87 3.84
N SER A 127 27.81 6.65 3.81
CA SER A 127 29.21 6.16 3.85
C SER A 127 29.51 5.22 5.02
N ARG A 128 28.92 5.44 6.20
CA ARG A 128 29.10 4.55 7.37
C ARG A 128 28.18 3.33 7.40
N SER A 129 27.06 3.38 6.66
CA SER A 129 26.01 2.34 6.69
C SER A 129 26.11 1.32 5.56
N ILE A 130 26.89 1.63 4.52
CA ILE A 130 27.16 0.73 3.41
C ILE A 130 28.26 -0.25 3.81
N ASN A 131 28.07 -1.51 3.46
CA ASN A 131 29.12 -2.51 3.55
C ASN A 131 30.02 -2.36 2.32
N THR A 132 31.17 -1.70 2.48
CA THR A 132 32.12 -1.39 1.39
C THR A 132 32.68 -2.64 0.72
N ASP A 133 32.55 -3.81 1.35
CA ASP A 133 33.02 -5.09 0.80
C ASP A 133 32.11 -5.64 -0.32
N PHE A 134 30.88 -5.14 -0.47
CA PHE A 134 29.90 -5.66 -1.44
C PHE A 134 29.57 -4.70 -2.60
N LEU A 135 29.70 -3.38 -2.41
CA LEU A 135 29.38 -2.37 -3.42
C LEU A 135 30.32 -1.16 -3.30
N ASP A 136 31.01 -0.81 -4.40
CA ASP A 136 31.85 0.40 -4.51
C ASP A 136 30.99 1.64 -4.80
N VAL A 137 30.29 2.11 -3.77
CA VAL A 137 29.33 3.23 -3.89
C VAL A 137 29.99 4.56 -4.24
N SER A 138 31.31 4.68 -4.07
CA SER A 138 32.09 5.85 -4.50
C SER A 138 32.03 6.09 -6.01
N GLN A 139 31.83 5.04 -6.82
CA GLN A 139 31.71 5.14 -8.28
C GLN A 139 30.27 5.44 -8.74
N LEU A 140 29.28 5.20 -7.88
CA LEU A 140 27.86 5.40 -8.18
C LEU A 140 27.38 6.82 -7.86
N ILE A 141 28.22 7.65 -7.23
CA ILE A 141 27.90 9.03 -6.86
C ILE A 141 28.42 9.99 -7.96
N PRO A 142 27.60 10.96 -8.43
CA PRO A 142 26.23 11.24 -7.99
C PRO A 142 25.21 10.29 -8.62
N LEU A 143 24.30 9.76 -7.80
CA LEU A 143 23.21 8.90 -8.29
C LEU A 143 22.33 9.68 -9.28
N ASN A 144 21.95 9.03 -10.37
CA ASN A 144 21.03 9.59 -11.33
C ASN A 144 19.60 9.61 -10.76
N SER A 145 19.24 10.75 -10.19
CA SER A 145 17.93 11.01 -9.59
C SER A 145 16.86 11.41 -10.61
N LYS A 146 17.22 11.61 -11.88
CA LYS A 146 16.25 11.96 -12.93
C LYS A 146 15.56 10.71 -13.45
N PHE A 147 14.23 10.75 -13.46
CA PHE A 147 13.41 9.71 -14.06
C PHE A 147 12.25 10.37 -14.77
N LEU A 148 12.04 10.06 -16.05
CA LEU A 148 11.03 10.77 -16.86
C LEU A 148 11.21 12.30 -16.78
N TRP A 149 10.19 13.04 -16.36
CA TRP A 149 10.21 14.51 -16.19
C TRP A 149 10.46 14.96 -14.75
N MET A 150 10.71 14.04 -13.81
CA MET A 150 10.80 14.33 -12.37
C MET A 150 12.20 14.07 -11.80
N ASN A 151 12.48 14.69 -10.65
CA ASN A 151 13.62 14.38 -9.80
C ASN A 151 13.12 13.57 -8.59
N LEU A 152 13.60 12.33 -8.46
CA LEU A 152 13.11 11.36 -7.47
C LEU A 152 13.38 11.76 -6.03
N GLY A 153 14.32 12.68 -5.79
CA GLY A 153 14.64 13.21 -4.47
C GLY A 153 13.80 14.43 -4.06
N GLN A 154 12.96 14.95 -4.95
CA GLN A 154 12.17 16.16 -4.73
C GLN A 154 10.68 15.90 -5.04
N PRO A 155 9.76 16.70 -4.48
CA PRO A 155 8.35 16.68 -4.87
C PRO A 155 8.17 16.88 -6.37
N GLU A 156 7.14 16.26 -6.95
CA GLU A 156 6.87 16.32 -8.39
C GLU A 156 6.19 17.64 -8.77
N PRO A 157 6.70 18.40 -9.75
CA PRO A 157 6.24 19.77 -10.01
C PRO A 157 4.90 19.88 -10.74
N TYR A 158 4.49 18.88 -11.53
CA TYR A 158 3.26 18.94 -12.34
C TYR A 158 2.05 18.27 -11.69
N TYR A 159 2.21 17.72 -10.47
CA TYR A 159 1.17 17.01 -9.70
C TYR A 159 0.54 15.80 -10.39
N ILE A 160 1.04 15.40 -11.56
CA ILE A 160 0.55 14.27 -12.35
C ILE A 160 0.67 13.00 -11.51
N LEU A 161 1.80 12.80 -10.85
CA LEU A 161 2.03 11.60 -10.06
C LEU A 161 1.10 11.52 -8.85
N ALA A 162 0.83 12.64 -8.18
CA ALA A 162 -0.08 12.65 -7.04
C ALA A 162 -1.51 12.26 -7.44
N ILE A 163 -1.98 12.74 -8.59
CA ILE A 163 -3.27 12.35 -9.17
C ILE A 163 -3.26 10.85 -9.50
N VAL A 164 -2.20 10.35 -10.14
CA VAL A 164 -2.09 8.93 -10.48
C VAL A 164 -2.05 8.06 -9.21
N VAL A 165 -1.35 8.48 -8.15
CA VAL A 165 -1.36 7.79 -6.85
C VAL A 165 -2.77 7.75 -6.28
N ALA A 166 -3.47 8.89 -6.24
CA ALA A 166 -4.84 8.94 -5.73
C ALA A 166 -5.79 8.04 -6.53
N VAL A 167 -5.76 8.12 -7.86
CA VAL A 167 -6.61 7.32 -8.74
C VAL A 167 -6.30 5.82 -8.61
N THR A 168 -5.03 5.44 -8.65
CA THR A 168 -4.63 4.02 -8.54
C THR A 168 -4.94 3.45 -7.16
N THR A 169 -4.75 4.23 -6.09
CA THR A 169 -5.11 3.82 -4.72
C THR A 169 -6.63 3.65 -4.61
N TYR A 170 -7.41 4.56 -5.19
CA TYR A 170 -8.86 4.47 -5.20
C TYR A 170 -9.37 3.24 -5.98
N ILE A 171 -8.80 2.95 -7.15
CA ILE A 171 -9.14 1.76 -7.93
C ILE A 171 -8.79 0.49 -7.13
N GLN A 172 -7.58 0.44 -6.57
CA GLN A 172 -7.13 -0.69 -5.75
C GLN A 172 -8.03 -0.89 -4.51
N SER A 173 -8.40 0.18 -3.81
CA SER A 173 -9.28 0.10 -2.65
C SER A 173 -10.68 -0.39 -3.03
N LYS A 174 -11.26 0.14 -4.12
CA LYS A 174 -12.59 -0.29 -4.60
C LYS A 174 -12.64 -1.74 -5.10
N LEU A 175 -11.54 -2.25 -5.64
CA LEU A 175 -11.45 -3.65 -6.05
C LEU A 175 -11.29 -4.58 -4.85
N THR A 176 -10.53 -4.18 -3.84
CA THR A 176 -10.22 -5.04 -2.69
C THR A 176 -11.26 -4.98 -1.57
N LEU A 177 -12.01 -3.89 -1.44
CA LEU A 177 -13.05 -3.76 -0.43
C LEU A 177 -14.37 -4.44 -0.85
N PRO A 178 -15.02 -5.19 0.06
CA PRO A 178 -16.31 -5.81 -0.20
C PRO A 178 -17.42 -4.76 -0.35
N PRO A 179 -18.28 -4.84 -1.38
CA PRO A 179 -19.45 -4.01 -1.49
C PRO A 179 -20.50 -4.46 -0.46
N SER A 180 -21.02 -3.53 0.35
CA SER A 180 -22.14 -3.84 1.23
C SER A 180 -23.47 -3.68 0.53
N THR A 181 -24.37 -4.60 0.84
CA THR A 181 -25.77 -4.61 0.40
C THR A 181 -26.69 -3.90 1.40
N ASN A 182 -26.22 -3.64 2.63
CA ASN A 182 -26.98 -2.97 3.68
C ASN A 182 -26.46 -1.53 3.93
N PRO A 183 -27.30 -0.48 3.75
CA PRO A 183 -26.94 0.91 4.06
C PRO A 183 -26.68 1.19 5.54
N ASN A 184 -27.22 0.37 6.45
CA ASN A 184 -27.08 0.54 7.89
C ASN A 184 -25.87 -0.20 8.48
N ASP A 185 -25.05 -0.83 7.64
CA ASP A 185 -23.84 -1.52 8.07
C ASP A 185 -22.74 -0.49 8.38
N GLN A 186 -22.54 -0.19 9.67
CA GLN A 186 -21.47 0.72 10.12
C GLN A 186 -20.07 0.23 9.72
N SER A 187 -19.83 -1.09 9.73
CA SER A 187 -18.54 -1.67 9.35
C SER A 187 -18.27 -1.44 7.87
N ALA A 188 -19.29 -1.57 7.03
CA ALA A 188 -19.19 -1.25 5.62
C ALA A 188 -19.07 0.25 5.34
N ALA A 189 -19.77 1.10 6.09
CA ALA A 189 -19.65 2.55 5.97
C ALA A 189 -18.22 3.00 6.30
N MET A 190 -17.60 2.42 7.33
CA MET A 190 -16.19 2.66 7.68
C MET A 190 -15.23 2.15 6.59
N GLY A 191 -15.50 0.99 6.00
CA GLY A 191 -14.71 0.50 4.86
C GLY A 191 -14.81 1.44 3.66
N GLN A 192 -16.03 1.86 3.30
CA GLN A 192 -16.24 2.76 2.17
C GLN A 192 -15.66 4.16 2.39
N SER A 193 -15.72 4.68 3.62
CA SER A 193 -15.07 5.96 3.95
C SER A 193 -13.55 5.83 3.84
N MET A 194 -12.95 4.75 4.36
CA MET A 194 -11.52 4.48 4.21
C MET A 194 -11.11 4.36 2.73
N ALA A 195 -11.95 3.72 1.90
CA ALA A 195 -11.71 3.56 0.47
C ALA A 195 -11.68 4.89 -0.31
N ILE A 196 -12.24 5.98 0.23
CA ILE A 196 -12.28 7.31 -0.38
C ILE A 196 -11.25 8.23 0.30
N THR A 197 -11.21 8.25 1.62
CA THR A 197 -10.36 9.15 2.40
C THR A 197 -8.88 8.79 2.26
N MET A 198 -8.53 7.51 2.27
CA MET A 198 -7.12 7.08 2.19
C MET A 198 -6.46 7.46 0.84
N PRO A 199 -7.08 7.24 -0.33
CA PRO A 199 -6.54 7.72 -1.59
C PRO A 199 -6.32 9.23 -1.65
N LEU A 200 -7.24 10.02 -1.10
CA LEU A 200 -7.11 11.47 -1.05
C LEU A 200 -5.94 11.90 -0.17
N MET A 201 -5.80 11.28 1.01
CA MET A 201 -4.69 11.52 1.92
C MET A 201 -3.35 11.12 1.28
N LEU A 202 -3.26 9.95 0.64
CA LEU A 202 -2.04 9.53 -0.05
C LEU A 202 -1.73 10.39 -1.27
N GLY A 203 -2.74 10.85 -2.00
CA GLY A 203 -2.59 11.85 -3.06
C GLY A 203 -1.98 13.14 -2.52
N TRP A 204 -2.50 13.66 -1.41
CA TRP A 204 -1.96 14.85 -0.75
C TRP A 204 -0.51 14.65 -0.30
N LEU A 205 -0.20 13.52 0.33
CA LEU A 205 1.17 13.19 0.76
C LEU A 205 2.12 13.06 -0.43
N ALA A 206 1.66 12.57 -1.57
CA ALA A 206 2.46 12.51 -2.80
C ALA A 206 2.79 13.90 -3.38
N LEU A 207 2.06 14.95 -3.00
CA LEU A 207 2.42 16.35 -3.33
C LEU A 207 3.57 16.87 -2.48
N THR A 208 3.72 16.36 -1.24
CA THR A 208 4.70 16.86 -0.28
C THR A 208 5.98 16.05 -0.23
N PHE A 209 5.93 14.77 -0.60
CA PHE A 209 7.06 13.85 -0.51
C PHE A 209 7.85 13.73 -1.82
N PRO A 210 9.09 13.21 -1.75
CA PRO A 210 9.89 12.93 -2.94
C PRO A 210 9.13 12.07 -3.94
N SER A 211 9.23 12.42 -5.22
CA SER A 211 8.51 11.74 -6.31
C SER A 211 8.89 10.25 -6.44
N GLY A 212 10.07 9.83 -5.96
CA GLY A 212 10.42 8.42 -5.84
C GLY A 212 9.47 7.60 -4.97
N LEU A 213 8.92 8.20 -3.91
CA LEU A 213 7.91 7.54 -3.09
C LEU A 213 6.57 7.40 -3.84
N ALA A 214 6.20 8.38 -4.67
CA ALA A 214 5.01 8.30 -5.51
C ALA A 214 5.15 7.21 -6.59
N VAL A 215 6.33 7.05 -7.21
CA VAL A 215 6.63 5.94 -8.14
C VAL A 215 6.42 4.58 -7.46
N TYR A 216 6.91 4.44 -6.22
CA TYR A 216 6.65 3.24 -5.42
C TYR A 216 5.16 2.99 -5.21
N PHE A 217 4.39 4.02 -4.80
CA PHE A 217 2.95 3.86 -4.56
C PHE A 217 2.21 3.42 -5.82
N VAL A 218 2.46 4.07 -6.97
CA VAL A 218 1.84 3.69 -8.25
C VAL A 218 2.17 2.25 -8.60
N THR A 219 3.46 1.87 -8.56
CA THR A 219 3.91 0.51 -8.87
C THR A 219 3.27 -0.52 -7.95
N SER A 220 3.27 -0.24 -6.64
CA SER A 220 2.70 -1.10 -5.62
C SER A 220 1.18 -1.26 -5.78
N ASN A 221 0.47 -0.19 -6.14
CA ASN A 221 -0.96 -0.23 -6.42
C ASN A 221 -1.28 -1.07 -7.64
N VAL A 222 -0.57 -0.87 -8.74
CA VAL A 222 -0.72 -1.66 -9.98
C VAL A 222 -0.47 -3.13 -9.71
N LEU A 223 0.61 -3.48 -9.02
CA LEU A 223 0.91 -4.87 -8.64
C LEU A 223 -0.17 -5.47 -7.74
N GLY A 224 -0.72 -4.70 -6.80
CA GLY A 224 -1.84 -5.12 -5.98
C GLY A 224 -3.12 -5.40 -6.80
N ILE A 225 -3.42 -4.56 -7.78
CA ILE A 225 -4.55 -4.76 -8.71
C ILE A 225 -4.32 -6.03 -9.54
N VAL A 226 -3.12 -6.21 -10.09
CA VAL A 226 -2.75 -7.40 -10.87
C VAL A 226 -2.85 -8.66 -10.00
N GLN A 227 -2.34 -8.63 -8.77
CA GLN A 227 -2.46 -9.74 -7.82
C GLN A 227 -3.92 -10.07 -7.51
N TYR A 228 -4.76 -9.05 -7.30
CA TYR A 228 -6.18 -9.24 -7.03
C TYR A 228 -6.93 -9.83 -8.24
N ALA A 229 -6.61 -9.35 -9.44
CA ALA A 229 -7.16 -9.82 -10.70
C ALA A 229 -6.72 -11.25 -11.04
N ALA A 230 -5.43 -11.58 -10.88
CA ALA A 230 -4.88 -12.90 -11.12
C ALA A 230 -5.50 -13.98 -10.22
N GLN A 231 -6.00 -13.61 -9.04
CA GLN A 231 -6.74 -14.52 -8.16
C GLN A 231 -8.20 -14.74 -8.58
N GLY A 232 -8.64 -14.20 -9.72
CA GLY A 232 -10.01 -14.34 -10.23
C GLY A 232 -11.08 -13.60 -9.42
N LYS A 233 -10.66 -12.68 -8.53
CA LYS A 233 -11.54 -11.99 -7.57
C LYS A 233 -11.91 -10.57 -7.99
N ALA A 234 -11.33 -10.07 -9.09
CA ALA A 234 -11.59 -8.71 -9.59
C ALA A 234 -13.01 -8.54 -10.14
N ASN A 235 -13.88 -7.92 -9.34
CA ASN A 235 -15.18 -7.44 -9.79
C ASN A 235 -15.05 -6.04 -10.42
N TRP A 236 -14.61 -5.98 -11.68
CA TRP A 236 -14.45 -4.71 -12.42
C TRP A 236 -15.74 -3.87 -12.50
N ARG A 237 -16.92 -4.51 -12.41
CA ARG A 237 -18.23 -3.85 -12.32
C ARG A 237 -18.37 -2.93 -11.11
N ASN A 238 -17.59 -3.16 -10.04
CA ASN A 238 -17.62 -2.31 -8.84
C ASN A 238 -17.01 -0.92 -9.07
N LEU A 239 -16.23 -0.73 -10.14
CA LEU A 239 -15.69 0.57 -10.52
C LEU A 239 -16.74 1.48 -11.17
N LEU A 240 -17.81 0.90 -11.74
CA LEU A 240 -18.89 1.65 -12.37
C LEU A 240 -19.84 2.25 -11.32
N PRO A 241 -20.34 3.49 -11.54
CA PRO A 241 -21.44 4.07 -10.78
C PRO A 241 -22.65 3.12 -10.77
N LYS A 242 -23.41 3.09 -9.67
CA LYS A 242 -24.53 2.14 -9.48
C LYS A 242 -25.52 2.10 -10.67
N GLY A 243 -25.74 3.22 -11.36
CA GLY A 243 -26.64 3.30 -12.53
C GLY A 243 -26.13 2.64 -13.81
N MET A 244 -24.82 2.37 -13.93
CA MET A 244 -24.21 1.72 -15.09
C MET A 244 -23.87 0.24 -14.86
N ARG A 245 -24.22 -0.29 -13.68
CA ARG A 245 -24.07 -1.72 -13.34
C ARG A 245 -25.28 -2.51 -13.89
N LYS A 246 -25.43 -2.60 -15.21
CA LYS A 246 -26.31 -3.60 -15.85
C LYS A 246 -25.52 -4.85 -16.18
#